data_AF-A0A816KGU7-F1
#
_entry.id   AF-A0A816KGU7-F1
#
_cell.length_a   1.000
_cell.length_b   1.000
_cell.length_c   1.000
_cell.angle_alpha   90.00
_cell.angle_beta   90.00
_cell.angle_gamma   90.00
#
_symmetry.space_group_name_H-M   'P 1'
#
loop_
_entity.id
_entity.type
_entity.pdbx_description
1 polymer ?
#
loop_
_entity_poly.entity_id
_entity_poly.type
_entity_poly.pdbx_seq_one_letter_code
_entity_poly.pdbx_strand_id
1 'polypeptide(L)'
;MGDLLDWIISFLFLVTLLIIVIYQLTCLADLEADHINPYDSSTKINRVILPEFCLQGLLCVYYVLTGHWFMAILSLPHLFYNIRLYMKKEHLADVTEMHNTNKGEQKKRLYKIGHITLCTFITSYWLIHSALGDI
;
A
#
# COMPACT_ATOMS: atom_id res chain seq x y z
N MET A 1 -10.01 24.81 -8.09
CA MET A 1 -8.57 25.07 -7.77
C MET A 1 -8.01 24.27 -6.59
N GLY A 2 -8.51 24.41 -5.34
CA GLY A 2 -7.96 23.68 -4.18
C GLY A 2 -8.15 22.16 -4.29
N ASP A 3 -9.36 21.74 -4.64
CA ASP A 3 -9.75 20.34 -4.75
C ASP A 3 -8.90 19.57 -5.78
N LEU A 4 -8.58 20.20 -6.92
CA LEU A 4 -7.76 19.58 -7.96
C LEU A 4 -6.34 19.27 -7.49
N LEU A 5 -5.71 20.19 -6.73
CA LEU A 5 -4.39 19.95 -6.15
C LEU A 5 -4.43 18.81 -5.13
N ASP A 6 -5.49 18.74 -4.31
CA ASP A 6 -5.69 17.64 -3.36
C ASP A 6 -5.79 16.29 -4.05
N TRP A 7 -6.52 16.20 -5.16
CA TRP A 7 -6.62 14.98 -5.97
C TRP A 7 -5.28 14.60 -6.61
N ILE A 8 -4.50 15.56 -7.11
CA ILE A 8 -3.17 15.30 -7.69
C ILE A 8 -2.20 14.77 -6.63
N ILE A 9 -2.14 15.41 -5.47
CA ILE A 9 -1.26 14.99 -4.37
C ILE A 9 -1.64 13.57 -3.93
N SER A 10 -2.94 13.32 -3.72
CA SER A 10 -3.47 12.02 -3.34
C SER A 10 -3.11 10.92 -4.36
N PHE A 11 -3.22 11.23 -5.66
CA PHE A 11 -2.84 10.32 -6.73
C PHE A 11 -1.35 9.96 -6.68
N LEU A 12 -0.47 10.94 -6.46
CA LEU A 12 0.98 10.70 -6.34
C LEU A 12 1.32 9.80 -5.14
N PHE A 13 0.64 9.99 -4.00
CA PHE A 13 0.80 9.12 -2.84
C PHE A 13 0.37 7.68 -3.14
N LEU A 14 -0.79 7.49 -3.78
CA LEU A 14 -1.30 6.17 -4.13
C LEU A 14 -0.41 5.44 -5.14
N VAL A 15 0.12 6.15 -6.15
CA VAL A 15 1.08 5.59 -7.11
C VAL A 15 2.38 5.19 -6.41
N THR A 16 2.89 6.02 -5.50
CA THR A 16 4.09 5.71 -4.72
C THR A 16 3.89 4.44 -3.88
N LEU A 17 2.74 4.33 -3.19
CA LEU A 17 2.37 3.13 -2.44
C LEU A 17 2.26 1.90 -3.34
N LEU A 18 1.65 2.05 -4.52
CA LEU A 18 1.53 0.96 -5.48
C LEU A 18 2.91 0.44 -5.92
N ILE A 19 3.86 1.32 -6.23
CA ILE A 19 5.23 0.93 -6.61
C ILE A 19 5.93 0.17 -5.47
N ILE A 20 5.81 0.65 -4.22
CA ILE A 20 6.41 -0.02 -3.05
C ILE A 20 5.85 -1.44 -2.89
N VAL A 21 4.53 -1.60 -3.01
CA VAL A 21 3.89 -2.91 -2.84
C VAL A 21 4.20 -3.84 -4.02
N ILE A 22 4.26 -3.33 -5.25
CA ILE A 22 4.73 -4.11 -6.42
C ILE A 22 6.16 -4.59 -6.21
N TYR A 23 7.06 -3.72 -5.73
CA TYR A 23 8.45 -4.09 -5.43
C TYR A 23 8.53 -5.24 -4.41
N GLN A 24 7.70 -5.20 -3.35
CA GLN A 24 7.62 -6.30 -2.39
C GLN A 24 7.12 -7.60 -3.04
N LEU A 25 6.13 -7.53 -3.95
CA LEU A 25 5.61 -8.70 -4.67
C LEU A 25 6.67 -9.29 -5.61
N THR A 26 7.41 -8.46 -6.34
CA THR A 26 8.51 -8.91 -7.20
C THR A 26 9.60 -9.59 -6.39
N CYS A 27 9.98 -9.03 -5.24
CA CYS A 27 10.95 -9.64 -4.33
C CYS A 27 10.47 -11.00 -3.78
N LEU A 28 9.16 -11.15 -3.57
CA LEU A 28 8.55 -12.41 -3.14
C LEU A 28 8.46 -13.44 -4.27
N ALA A 29 8.14 -13.01 -5.50
CA ALA A 29 8.10 -13.87 -6.68
C ALA A 29 9.51 -14.37 -7.06
N ASP A 30 10.53 -13.53 -6.91
CA ASP A 30 11.94 -13.90 -7.11
C ASP A 30 12.41 -14.95 -6.08
N LEU A 31 11.87 -14.88 -4.85
CA LEU A 31 12.09 -15.87 -3.80
C LEU A 31 11.43 -17.23 -4.13
N GLU A 32 10.27 -17.22 -4.78
CA GLU A 32 9.58 -18.43 -5.23
C GLU A 32 10.27 -19.09 -6.44
N ALA A 33 10.95 -18.28 -7.28
CA ALA A 33 11.64 -18.73 -8.49
C ALA A 33 13.08 -19.27 -8.25
N ASP A 34 13.48 -19.46 -6.99
CA ASP A 34 14.71 -20.17 -6.57
C ASP A 34 16.06 -19.52 -6.95
N HIS A 35 16.16 -18.17 -6.98
CA HIS A 35 17.42 -17.50 -7.38
C HIS A 35 18.10 -16.63 -6.31
N ILE A 36 17.50 -16.42 -5.12
CA ILE A 36 18.06 -15.54 -4.06
C ILE A 36 17.93 -16.14 -2.66
N ASN A 37 18.92 -15.86 -1.81
CA ASN A 37 18.93 -16.23 -0.40
C ASN A 37 17.74 -15.58 0.35
N PRO A 38 16.85 -16.35 1.02
CA PRO A 38 15.67 -15.81 1.70
C PRO A 38 15.97 -14.78 2.78
N TYR A 39 17.19 -14.80 3.35
CA TYR A 39 17.67 -13.81 4.30
C TYR A 39 17.84 -12.40 3.69
N ASP A 40 18.31 -12.31 2.45
CA ASP A 40 18.57 -11.03 1.79
C ASP A 40 17.26 -10.35 1.37
N SER A 41 16.32 -11.12 0.83
CA SER A 41 14.97 -10.65 0.48
C SER A 41 14.16 -10.23 1.72
N SER A 42 14.23 -10.97 2.82
CA SER A 42 13.52 -10.61 4.07
C SER A 42 14.01 -9.28 4.63
N THR A 43 15.31 -9.01 4.55
CA THR A 43 15.93 -7.75 4.98
C THR A 43 15.48 -6.58 4.10
N LYS A 44 15.44 -6.78 2.78
CA LYS A 44 14.94 -5.79 1.80
C LYS A 44 13.46 -5.47 2.02
N ILE A 45 12.63 -6.50 2.20
CA ILE A 45 11.19 -6.36 2.46
C ILE A 45 10.94 -5.60 3.76
N ASN A 46 11.65 -5.92 4.84
CA ASN A 46 11.47 -5.23 6.13
C ASN A 46 11.83 -3.74 6.05
N ARG A 47 12.84 -3.38 5.24
CA ARG A 47 13.23 -1.97 5.05
C ARG A 47 12.19 -1.17 4.27
N VAL A 48 11.44 -1.79 3.36
CA VAL A 48 10.39 -1.13 2.56
C VAL A 48 9.00 -1.16 3.21
N ILE A 49 8.79 -2.00 4.23
CA ILE A 49 7.50 -2.09 4.93
C ILE A 49 7.24 -0.88 5.83
N LEU A 50 8.29 -0.36 6.49
CA LEU A 50 8.24 0.86 7.30
C LEU A 50 7.80 2.11 6.52
N PRO A 51 8.41 2.43 5.36
CA PRO A 51 7.97 3.56 4.56
C PRO A 51 6.56 3.37 3.98
N GLU A 52 6.13 2.14 3.67
CA GLU A 52 4.74 1.87 3.26
C GLU A 52 3.75 2.25 4.37
N PHE A 53 3.98 1.81 5.60
CA PHE A 53 3.12 2.13 6.74
C PHE A 53 3.06 3.63 7.00
N CYS A 54 4.21 4.30 6.94
CA CYS A 54 4.31 5.73 7.14
C CYS A 54 3.53 6.51 6.06
N LEU A 55 3.73 6.16 4.78
CA LEU A 55 3.04 6.80 3.66
C LEU A 55 1.52 6.57 3.71
N GLN A 56 1.08 5.36 4.06
CA GLN A 56 -0.35 5.06 4.20
C GLN A 56 -0.99 5.83 5.37
N GLY A 57 -0.28 5.92 6.51
CA GLY A 57 -0.72 6.70 7.65
C GLY A 57 -0.83 8.19 7.31
N LEU A 58 0.18 8.72 6.63
CA LEU A 58 0.21 10.11 6.16
C LEU A 58 -0.93 10.39 5.17
N LEU A 59 -1.18 9.49 4.21
CA LEU A 59 -2.28 9.61 3.26
C LEU A 59 -3.66 9.59 3.95
N CYS A 60 -3.84 8.74 4.96
CA CYS A 60 -5.09 8.70 5.72
C CYS A 60 -5.33 10.01 6.49
N VAL A 61 -4.30 10.55 7.15
CA VAL A 61 -4.37 11.85 7.82
C VAL A 61 -4.64 12.97 6.81
N TYR A 62 -4.00 12.92 5.64
CA TYR A 62 -4.22 13.88 4.56
C TYR A 62 -5.68 13.92 4.09
N TYR A 63 -6.32 12.76 3.88
CA TYR A 63 -7.73 12.70 3.51
C TYR A 63 -8.68 13.24 4.59
N VAL A 64 -8.35 13.05 5.87
CA VAL A 64 -9.14 13.61 6.97
C VAL A 64 -9.00 15.13 7.03
N LEU A 65 -7.79 15.67 6.85
CA LEU A 65 -7.52 17.11 6.86
C LEU A 65 -8.15 17.84 5.68
N THR A 66 -8.17 17.21 4.50
CA THR A 66 -8.77 17.77 3.28
C THR A 66 -10.29 17.60 3.21
N GLY A 67 -10.90 16.92 4.19
CA GLY A 67 -12.36 16.73 4.25
C GLY A 67 -12.89 15.65 3.30
N HIS A 68 -12.03 14.83 2.69
CA HIS A 68 -12.41 13.73 1.80
C HIS A 68 -12.77 12.46 2.59
N TRP A 69 -13.88 12.52 3.34
CA TRP A 69 -14.32 11.46 4.25
C TRP A 69 -14.51 10.10 3.57
N PHE A 70 -14.99 10.07 2.32
CA PHE A 70 -15.19 8.82 1.59
C PHE A 70 -13.86 8.09 1.34
N MET A 71 -12.82 8.80 0.90
CA MET A 71 -11.49 8.24 0.67
C MET A 71 -10.77 7.88 1.97
N ALA A 72 -11.01 8.65 3.04
CA ALA A 72 -10.53 8.30 4.38
C ALA A 72 -11.11 6.96 4.84
N ILE A 73 -12.43 6.76 4.73
CA ILE A 73 -13.10 5.50 5.11
C ILE A 73 -12.59 4.33 4.27
N LEU A 74 -12.38 4.53 2.97
CA LEU A 74 -11.82 3.50 2.10
C LEU A 74 -10.37 3.13 2.48
N SER A 75 -9.59 4.09 2.98
CA SER A 75 -8.19 3.89 3.39
C SER A 75 -8.04 3.29 4.80
N LEU A 76 -9.05 3.45 5.67
CA LEU A 76 -9.08 2.92 7.04
C LEU A 76 -8.89 1.40 7.16
N PRO A 77 -9.56 0.51 6.39
CA PRO A 77 -9.36 -0.93 6.53
C PRO A 77 -7.91 -1.34 6.22
N HIS A 78 -7.27 -0.67 5.27
CA HIS A 78 -5.86 -0.89 4.96
C HIS A 78 -4.95 -0.40 6.10
N LEU A 79 -5.23 0.77 6.67
CA LEU A 79 -4.49 1.29 7.83
C LEU A 79 -4.66 0.40 9.07
N PHE A 80 -5.87 -0.07 9.35
CA PHE A 80 -6.15 -0.96 10.48
C PHE A 80 -5.44 -2.30 10.33
N TYR A 81 -5.43 -2.87 9.12
CA TYR A 81 -4.66 -4.07 8.81
C TYR A 81 -3.16 -3.86 9.10
N ASN A 82 -2.63 -2.71 8.67
CA ASN A 82 -1.25 -2.31 8.86
C ASN A 82 -0.87 -2.16 10.34
N ILE A 83 -1.71 -1.47 11.13
CA ILE A 83 -1.52 -1.28 12.58
C ILE A 83 -1.58 -2.63 13.31
N ARG A 84 -2.54 -3.50 12.95
CA ARG A 84 -2.67 -4.82 13.56
C ARG A 84 -1.41 -5.67 13.31
N LEU A 85 -0.84 -5.59 12.11
CA LEU A 85 0.41 -6.29 11.76
C LEU A 85 1.61 -5.71 12.53
N TYR A 86 1.67 -4.39 12.69
CA TYR A 86 2.70 -3.72 13.49
C TYR A 86 2.64 -4.11 14.98
N MET A 87 1.44 -4.11 15.58
CA MET A 87 1.24 -4.46 17.00
C MET A 87 1.61 -5.92 17.31
N LYS A 88 1.38 -6.82 16.37
CA LYS A 88 1.76 -8.23 16.52
C LYS A 88 3.27 -8.48 16.41
N LYS A 89 4.08 -7.47 16.10
CA LYS A 89 5.51 -7.59 15.80
C LYS A 89 5.86 -8.55 14.65
N GLU A 90 4.86 -8.98 13.89
CA GLU A 90 4.98 -9.74 12.62
C GLU A 90 5.41 -8.82 11.45
N HIS A 91 5.95 -7.62 11.73
CA HIS A 91 6.54 -6.75 10.70
C HIS A 91 7.86 -7.32 10.17
N LEU A 92 8.55 -8.12 10.99
CA LEU A 92 9.70 -8.92 10.60
C LEU A 92 9.18 -10.20 9.95
N ALA A 93 9.44 -10.38 8.67
CA ALA A 93 9.29 -11.68 8.03
C ALA A 93 10.32 -12.63 8.67
N ASP A 94 9.89 -13.43 9.66
CA ASP A 94 10.72 -14.49 10.20
C ASP A 94 10.81 -15.61 9.17
N VAL A 95 12.06 -15.92 8.80
CA VAL A 95 12.44 -16.80 7.69
C VAL A 95 11.90 -18.23 7.89
N THR A 96 11.51 -18.58 9.11
CA THR A 96 11.07 -19.94 9.49
C THR A 96 9.58 -20.19 9.22
N GLU A 97 8.73 -19.16 9.16
CA GLU A 97 7.29 -19.30 8.85
C GLU A 97 6.93 -19.07 7.38
N MET A 98 7.78 -18.35 6.62
CA MET A 98 7.51 -18.06 5.21
C MET A 98 7.38 -19.35 4.38
N HIS A 99 8.18 -20.39 4.63
CA HIS A 99 8.13 -21.61 3.81
C HIS A 99 6.88 -22.49 4.08
N ASN A 100 6.29 -22.45 5.29
CA ASN A 100 5.17 -23.32 5.67
C ASN A 100 3.78 -22.66 5.50
N THR A 101 3.70 -21.32 5.45
CA THR A 101 2.43 -20.53 5.34
C THR A 101 2.29 -19.79 3.99
N ASN A 102 3.16 -20.07 3.01
CA ASN A 102 3.41 -19.26 1.81
C ASN A 102 2.17 -18.82 0.98
N LYS A 103 1.15 -19.68 0.82
CA LYS A 103 -0.03 -19.36 -0.03
C LYS A 103 -1.03 -18.39 0.63
N GLY A 104 -1.08 -18.32 1.96
CA GLY A 104 -2.02 -17.49 2.70
C GLY A 104 -1.61 -16.02 2.73
N GLU A 105 -0.34 -15.77 3.04
CA GLU A 105 0.24 -14.42 3.10
C GLU A 105 0.34 -13.78 1.70
N GLN A 106 0.66 -14.56 0.66
CA GLN A 106 0.60 -14.10 -0.74
C GLN A 106 -0.80 -13.63 -1.12
N LYS A 107 -1.86 -14.39 -0.79
CA LYS A 107 -3.24 -14.00 -1.09
C LYS A 107 -3.65 -12.71 -0.38
N LYS A 108 -3.21 -12.52 0.88
CA LYS A 108 -3.46 -11.28 1.63
C LYS A 108 -2.74 -10.09 0.99
N ARG A 109 -1.49 -10.25 0.58
CA ARG A 109 -0.72 -9.21 -0.13
C ARG A 109 -1.31 -8.88 -1.51
N LEU A 110 -1.80 -9.88 -2.24
CA LEU A 110 -2.49 -9.70 -3.51
C LEU A 110 -3.81 -8.93 -3.33
N TYR A 111 -4.59 -9.28 -2.30
CA TYR A 111 -5.80 -8.54 -1.95
C TYR A 111 -5.49 -7.08 -1.60
N LYS A 112 -4.40 -6.85 -0.87
CA LYS A 112 -3.90 -5.50 -0.54
C LYS A 112 -3.58 -4.69 -1.80
N ILE A 113 -2.92 -5.29 -2.80
CA ILE A 113 -2.67 -4.66 -4.10
C ILE A 113 -3.98 -4.35 -4.80
N GLY A 114 -4.90 -5.31 -4.89
CA GLY A 114 -6.21 -5.10 -5.51
C GLY A 114 -6.95 -3.93 -4.89
N HIS A 115 -6.88 -3.81 -3.56
CA HIS A 115 -7.46 -2.67 -2.83
C HIS A 115 -6.78 -1.34 -3.17
N ILE A 116 -5.44 -1.25 -3.15
CA ILE A 116 -4.72 -0.02 -3.50
C ILE A 116 -5.00 0.37 -4.96
N THR A 117 -4.93 -0.57 -5.89
CA THR A 117 -5.21 -0.35 -7.31
C THR A 117 -6.63 0.19 -7.51
N LEU A 118 -7.61 -0.39 -6.83
CA LEU A 118 -9.00 0.09 -6.87
C LEU A 118 -9.11 1.51 -6.32
N CYS A 119 -8.44 1.83 -5.20
CA CYS A 119 -8.38 3.20 -4.68
C CYS A 119 -7.75 4.18 -5.68
N THR A 120 -6.69 3.77 -6.39
CA THR A 120 -6.05 4.59 -7.44
C THR A 120 -7.00 4.85 -8.60
N PHE A 121 -7.78 3.86 -9.04
CA PHE A 121 -8.79 4.04 -10.09
C PHE A 121 -9.92 4.99 -9.67
N ILE A 122 -10.39 4.90 -8.42
CA ILE A 122 -11.41 5.83 -7.94
C ILE A 122 -10.82 7.24 -7.87
N THR A 123 -9.61 7.39 -7.35
CA THR A 123 -8.94 8.71 -7.24
C THR A 123 -8.69 9.33 -8.61
N SER A 124 -8.31 8.55 -9.62
CA SER A 124 -8.14 9.06 -10.99
C SER A 124 -9.45 9.51 -11.62
N TYR A 125 -10.57 8.82 -11.35
CA TYR A 125 -11.89 9.26 -11.77
C TYR A 125 -12.25 10.64 -11.19
N TRP A 126 -12.08 10.83 -9.88
CA TRP A 126 -12.36 12.12 -9.22
C TRP A 126 -11.44 13.23 -9.71
N LEU A 127 -10.16 12.92 -9.95
CA LEU A 127 -9.19 13.85 -10.54
C LEU A 127 -9.65 14.33 -11.92
N ILE A 128 -10.07 13.42 -12.80
CA ILE A 128 -10.55 13.77 -14.16
C ILE A 128 -11.85 14.58 -14.06
N HIS A 129 -12.79 14.19 -13.19
CA HIS A 129 -14.03 14.91 -12.99
C HIS A 129 -13.79 16.34 -12.49
N SER A 130 -12.89 16.51 -11.52
CA SER A 130 -12.50 17.82 -11.00
C SER A 130 -11.76 18.65 -12.06
N ALA A 131 -10.93 18.04 -12.89
CA ALA A 131 -10.22 18.73 -13.97
C ALA A 131 -11.16 19.21 -15.08
N LEU A 132 -12.20 18.43 -15.38
CA LEU A 132 -13.20 18.78 -16.40
C LEU A 132 -14.18 19.85 -15.90
N GLY A 133 -14.50 19.86 -14.60
CA GLY A 133 -15.39 20.85 -13.99
C GLY A 133 -14.76 22.23 -13.76
N ASP A 134 -13.43 22.35 -13.84
CA ASP A 134 -12.68 23.62 -13.78
C ASP A 134 -12.50 24.24 -15.20
N ILE A 135 -12.96 23.57 -16.27
CA ILE A 135 -13.01 24.08 -17.68
C ILE A 135 -14.38 24.67 -17.97
#